data_AF-A0AAN4WTW7-F1
#
_entry.id   AF-A0AAN4WTW7-F1
#
_cell.length_a   1.000
_cell.length_b   1.000
_cell.length_c   1.000
_cell.angle_alpha   90.00
_cell.angle_beta   90.00
_cell.angle_gamma   90.00
#
_symmetry.space_group_name_H-M   'P 1'
#
loop_
_entity.id
_entity.type
_entity.pdbx_description
1 polymer ?
#
loop_
_entity_poly.entity_id
_entity_poly.type
_entity_poly.pdbx_seq_one_letter_code
_entity_poly.pdbx_strand_id
1 'polypeptide(L)'
;MTDQPSKPGSMVARPSDGPVAAAAASICAIPHGQPHIDAAAWYDQHAELAHRLLHLAVRAATLPPGAEDREVNEALAALLLHAREIVGYELPTLLAKDGTHTIPFERFATARAKVSALLLELVRTRAELAALQSETKGPDHAG
;
A
#
# COMPACT_ATOMS: atom_id res chain seq x y z
N MET A 1 5.43 -52.24 -46.39
CA MET A 1 4.32 -51.48 -47.01
C MET A 1 3.07 -51.78 -46.21
N THR A 2 2.53 -50.74 -45.56
CA THR A 2 1.26 -50.50 -44.80
C THR A 2 1.64 -49.67 -43.57
N ASP A 3 1.43 -48.35 -43.47
CA ASP A 3 0.22 -47.50 -43.37
C ASP A 3 0.16 -46.80 -41.96
N GLN A 4 -0.09 -45.48 -41.97
CA GLN A 4 -0.14 -44.44 -40.89
C GLN A 4 -1.28 -44.65 -39.82
N PRO A 5 -1.57 -43.80 -38.77
CA PRO A 5 -1.10 -42.43 -38.39
C PRO A 5 -0.92 -42.08 -36.85
N SER A 6 -0.37 -40.88 -36.60
CA SER A 6 -0.63 -39.86 -35.53
C SER A 6 -0.90 -40.18 -34.04
N LYS A 7 -0.07 -39.56 -33.17
CA LYS A 7 -0.47 -38.81 -31.94
C LYS A 7 0.63 -37.78 -31.58
N PRO A 8 0.39 -36.45 -31.62
CA PRO A 8 1.28 -35.48 -30.99
C PRO A 8 0.79 -35.26 -29.56
N GLY A 9 1.37 -35.99 -28.61
CA GLY A 9 1.09 -35.85 -27.19
C GLY A 9 2.28 -35.23 -26.46
N SER A 10 2.02 -34.14 -25.75
CA SER A 10 2.90 -33.51 -24.75
C SER A 10 3.99 -32.60 -25.30
N MET A 11 3.56 -31.41 -25.73
CA MET A 11 4.38 -30.22 -25.60
C MET A 11 4.48 -29.90 -24.10
N VAL A 12 5.52 -30.43 -23.44
CA VAL A 12 5.89 -29.98 -22.09
C VAL A 12 6.22 -28.50 -22.22
N ALA A 13 5.36 -27.68 -21.60
CA ALA A 13 5.57 -26.26 -21.47
C ALA A 13 6.94 -26.03 -20.82
N ARG A 14 7.89 -25.53 -21.61
CA ARG A 14 9.10 -24.90 -21.11
C ARG A 14 8.62 -23.73 -20.24
N PRO A 15 8.92 -23.68 -18.93
CA PRO A 15 8.74 -22.41 -18.23
C PRO A 15 9.71 -21.43 -18.89
N SER A 16 9.17 -20.45 -19.59
CA SER A 16 9.94 -19.30 -20.02
C SER A 16 10.47 -18.64 -18.75
N ASP A 17 11.78 -18.67 -18.57
CA ASP A 17 12.51 -17.86 -17.58
C ASP A 17 12.32 -16.38 -17.94
N GLY A 18 11.13 -15.87 -17.68
CA GLY A 18 10.80 -14.47 -17.81
C GLY A 18 11.41 -13.68 -16.64
N PRO A 19 11.68 -12.38 -16.81
CA PRO A 19 12.18 -11.51 -15.75
C PRO A 19 11.27 -11.47 -14.51
N VAL A 20 10.02 -11.91 -14.64
CA VAL A 20 9.04 -12.03 -13.56
C VAL A 20 9.37 -13.17 -12.58
N ALA A 21 9.89 -14.30 -13.08
CA ALA A 21 10.31 -15.41 -12.22
C ALA A 21 11.59 -15.06 -11.43
N ALA A 22 12.51 -14.33 -12.07
CA ALA A 22 13.70 -13.79 -11.41
C ALA A 22 13.35 -12.74 -10.35
N ALA A 23 12.38 -11.85 -10.62
CA ALA A 23 11.90 -10.87 -9.65
C ALA A 23 11.18 -11.53 -8.45
N ALA A 24 10.34 -12.55 -8.70
CA ALA A 24 9.69 -13.31 -7.64
C ALA A 24 10.68 -14.12 -6.79
N ALA A 25 11.71 -14.71 -7.41
CA ALA A 25 12.80 -15.37 -6.70
C ALA A 25 13.65 -14.38 -5.88
N SER A 26 13.82 -13.15 -6.36
CA SER A 26 14.55 -12.09 -5.66
C SER A 26 13.80 -11.57 -4.42
N ILE A 27 12.46 -11.59 -4.42
CA ILE A 27 11.63 -11.23 -3.25
C ILE A 27 11.73 -12.32 -2.16
N CYS A 28 11.95 -13.58 -2.55
CA CYS A 28 12.10 -14.71 -1.62
C CYS A 28 13.56 -15.05 -1.28
N ALA A 29 14.55 -14.31 -1.81
CA ALA A 29 15.94 -14.49 -1.47
C ALA A 29 16.21 -13.89 -0.09
N ILE A 30 15.80 -14.61 0.96
CA ILE A 30 16.18 -14.28 2.34
C ILE A 30 17.71 -14.29 2.37
N PRO A 31 18.37 -13.14 2.62
CA PRO A 31 19.82 -13.07 2.59
C PRO A 31 20.36 -14.07 3.61
N HIS A 32 21.13 -15.04 3.10
CA HIS A 32 21.78 -16.07 3.91
C HIS A 32 22.80 -15.38 4.82
N GLY A 33 22.43 -15.20 6.09
CA GLY A 33 23.24 -14.48 7.08
C GLY A 33 22.45 -13.72 8.14
N GLN A 34 21.12 -13.66 8.05
CA GLN A 34 20.29 -13.10 9.11
C GLN A 34 20.30 -14.02 10.35
N PRO A 35 20.43 -13.47 11.58
CA PRO A 35 20.22 -14.25 12.80
C PRO A 35 18.84 -14.92 12.74
N HIS A 36 18.69 -16.09 13.34
CA HIS A 36 17.41 -16.79 13.37
C HIS A 36 16.39 -15.93 14.14
N ILE A 37 15.56 -15.16 13.42
CA ILE A 37 14.51 -14.35 14.02
C ILE A 37 13.38 -15.30 14.43
N ASP A 38 12.96 -15.21 15.69
CA ASP A 38 11.70 -15.82 16.10
C ASP A 38 10.56 -15.01 15.49
N ALA A 39 9.98 -15.53 14.41
CA ALA A 39 8.93 -14.85 13.68
C ALA A 39 7.70 -14.58 14.57
N ALA A 40 7.36 -15.46 15.51
CA ALA A 40 6.20 -15.27 16.36
C ALA A 40 6.41 -14.09 17.31
N ALA A 41 7.54 -14.07 18.02
CA ALA A 41 7.90 -12.97 18.91
C ALA A 41 8.04 -11.63 18.16
N TRP A 42 8.57 -11.66 16.93
CA TRP A 42 8.65 -10.47 16.09
C TRP A 42 7.26 -9.95 15.70
N TYR A 43 6.33 -10.82 15.26
CA TYR A 43 4.98 -10.38 14.90
C TYR A 43 4.23 -9.79 16.09
N ASP A 44 4.38 -10.35 17.29
CA ASP A 44 3.77 -9.82 18.51
C ASP A 44 4.28 -8.40 18.82
N GLN A 45 5.61 -8.19 18.77
CA GLN A 45 6.22 -6.88 18.99
C GLN A 45 5.83 -5.87 17.90
N HIS A 46 5.80 -6.31 16.64
CA HIS A 46 5.39 -5.48 15.51
C HIS A 46 3.92 -5.06 15.62
N ALA A 47 3.04 -5.97 16.04
CA ALA A 47 1.63 -5.67 16.27
C ALA A 47 1.44 -4.66 17.41
N GLU A 48 2.22 -4.74 18.49
CA GLU A 48 2.19 -3.76 19.58
C GLU A 48 2.60 -2.36 19.10
N LEU A 49 3.69 -2.25 18.35
CA LEU A 49 4.15 -0.99 17.77
C LEU A 49 3.12 -0.39 16.81
N ALA A 50 2.50 -1.22 15.97
CA ALA A 50 1.45 -0.80 15.06
C ALA A 50 0.20 -0.31 15.81
N HIS A 51 -0.18 -1.01 16.89
CA HIS A 51 -1.30 -0.61 17.74
C HIS A 51 -1.03 0.74 18.43
N ARG A 52 0.19 0.93 18.95
CA ARG A 52 0.61 2.20 19.56
C ARG A 52 0.56 3.35 18.56
N LEU A 53 1.08 3.15 17.35
CA LEU A 53 1.01 4.14 16.28
C LEU A 53 -0.45 4.51 15.97
N LEU A 54 -1.32 3.52 15.83
CA LEU A 54 -2.74 3.74 15.53
C LEU A 54 -3.43 4.54 16.64
N HIS A 55 -3.20 4.18 17.90
CA HIS A 55 -3.75 4.88 19.06
C HIS A 55 -3.31 6.36 19.08
N LEU A 56 -2.01 6.61 18.87
CA LEU A 56 -1.47 7.97 18.82
C LEU A 56 -2.01 8.76 17.61
N ALA A 57 -2.13 8.13 16.44
CA ALA A 57 -2.66 8.78 15.24
C ALA A 57 -4.13 9.19 15.40
N VAL A 58 -4.96 8.34 16.03
CA VAL A 58 -6.36 8.68 16.34
C VAL A 58 -6.43 9.83 17.33
N ARG A 59 -5.57 9.85 18.35
CA ARG A 59 -5.49 10.97 19.30
C ARG A 59 -5.05 12.25 18.60
N ALA A 60 -4.03 12.18 17.75
CA ALA A 60 -3.52 13.31 16.98
C ALA A 60 -4.55 13.88 16.00
N ALA A 61 -5.46 13.05 15.47
CA ALA A 61 -6.54 13.51 14.60
C ALA A 61 -7.52 14.48 15.29
N THR A 62 -7.50 14.55 16.62
CA THR A 62 -8.29 15.52 17.40
C THR A 62 -7.59 16.87 17.58
N LEU A 63 -6.30 16.97 17.21
CA LEU A 63 -5.53 18.20 17.28
C LEU A 63 -5.91 19.17 16.15
N PRO A 64 -5.72 20.48 16.36
CA PRO A 64 -5.93 21.46 15.30
C PRO A 64 -5.01 21.19 14.08
N PRO A 65 -5.50 21.45 12.86
CA PRO A 65 -4.73 21.23 11.64
C PRO A 65 -3.43 22.04 11.65
N GLY A 66 -2.30 21.37 11.39
CA GLY A 66 -0.96 21.98 11.42
C GLY A 66 -0.20 21.78 12.74
N ALA A 67 -0.81 21.16 13.76
CA ALA A 67 -0.07 20.70 14.92
C ALA A 67 0.74 19.43 14.55
N GLU A 68 2.07 19.52 14.57
CA GLU A 68 2.92 18.34 14.47
C GLU A 68 2.81 17.51 15.76
N ASP A 69 2.34 16.26 15.64
CA ASP A 69 2.37 15.32 16.77
C ASP A 69 3.69 14.55 16.74
N ARG A 70 4.61 15.02 17.58
CA ARG A 70 5.93 14.40 17.77
C ARG A 70 5.82 12.93 18.21
N GLU A 71 4.82 12.57 19.00
CA GLU A 71 4.66 11.19 19.49
C GLU A 71 4.25 10.25 18.35
N VAL A 72 3.43 10.72 17.41
CA VAL A 72 3.08 9.96 16.20
C VAL A 72 4.32 9.71 15.34
N ASN A 73 5.14 10.75 15.15
CA ASN A 73 6.38 10.63 14.36
C ASN A 73 7.38 9.67 15.02
N GLU A 74 7.54 9.73 16.34
CA GLU A 74 8.39 8.81 17.10
C GLU A 74 7.88 7.36 17.01
N ALA A 75 6.56 7.14 17.14
CA ALA A 75 5.97 5.81 17.02
C ALA A 75 6.09 5.24 15.60
N LEU A 76 5.93 6.07 14.57
CA LEU A 76 6.14 5.68 13.18
C LEU A 76 7.61 5.29 12.94
N ALA A 77 8.55 6.08 13.46
CA ALA A 77 9.97 5.79 13.34
C ALA A 77 10.34 4.45 14.03
N ALA A 78 9.79 4.19 15.22
CA ALA A 78 10.00 2.93 15.93
C ALA A 78 9.45 1.71 15.16
N LEU A 79 8.23 1.82 14.61
CA LEU A 79 7.63 0.75 13.80
C LEU A 79 8.45 0.47 12.55
N LEU A 80 8.90 1.52 11.84
CA LEU A 80 9.74 1.38 10.65
C LEU A 80 11.11 0.80 10.98
N LEU A 81 11.71 1.18 12.11
CA LEU A 81 12.99 0.62 12.56
C LEU A 81 12.87 -0.87 12.83
N HIS A 82 11.80 -1.30 13.51
CA HIS A 82 11.55 -2.72 13.78
C HIS A 82 11.22 -3.52 12.52
N ALA A 83 10.50 -2.92 11.55
CA ALA A 83 10.23 -3.51 10.24
C ALA A 83 11.52 -3.88 9.47
N ARG A 84 12.58 -3.08 9.64
CA ARG A 84 13.87 -3.26 8.97
C ARG A 84 14.63 -4.50 9.44
N GLU A 85 14.30 -5.05 10.60
CA GLU A 85 14.93 -6.28 11.09
C GLU A 85 14.68 -7.46 10.14
N ILE A 86 13.54 -7.49 9.45
CA ILE A 86 13.20 -8.55 8.49
C ILE A 86 13.45 -8.10 7.05
N VAL A 87 13.07 -6.86 6.70
CA VAL A 87 13.08 -6.37 5.30
C VAL A 87 14.45 -5.83 4.89
N GLY A 88 15.33 -5.52 5.85
CA GLY A 88 16.59 -4.83 5.59
C GLY A 88 16.40 -3.33 5.35
N TYR A 89 17.44 -2.68 4.82
CA TYR A 89 17.49 -1.23 4.62
C TYR A 89 16.87 -0.75 3.30
N GLU A 90 16.55 -1.67 2.38
CA GLU A 90 15.96 -1.30 1.10
C GLU A 90 14.47 -1.01 1.26
N LEU A 91 14.06 0.17 0.77
CA LEU A 91 12.66 0.57 0.72
C LEU A 91 11.90 -0.35 -0.24
N PRO A 92 10.73 -0.88 0.15
CA PRO A 92 9.98 -1.77 -0.72
C PRO A 92 9.62 -1.06 -2.02
N THR A 93 9.82 -1.76 -3.14
CA THR A 93 9.39 -1.31 -4.47
C THR A 93 8.18 -2.14 -4.90
N LEU A 94 7.14 -1.44 -5.34
CA LEU A 94 5.92 -2.05 -5.84
C LEU A 94 6.03 -2.24 -7.34
N LEU A 95 5.48 -3.33 -7.87
CA LEU A 95 5.33 -3.49 -9.30
C LEU A 95 4.03 -2.82 -9.75
N ALA A 96 4.10 -2.00 -10.79
CA ALA A 96 2.93 -1.40 -11.40
C ALA A 96 2.05 -2.48 -12.05
N LYS A 97 0.77 -2.16 -12.26
CA LYS A 97 -0.21 -3.09 -12.84
C LYS A 97 0.19 -3.59 -14.23
N ASP A 98 0.97 -2.81 -14.98
CA ASP A 98 1.50 -3.18 -16.29
C ASP A 98 2.63 -4.23 -16.24
N GLY A 99 3.07 -4.61 -15.04
CA GLY A 99 4.14 -5.59 -14.83
C GLY A 99 5.53 -5.13 -15.26
N THR A 100 5.70 -3.88 -15.67
CA THR A 100 6.94 -3.36 -16.27
C THR A 100 7.58 -2.30 -15.39
N HIS A 101 6.78 -1.39 -14.82
CA HIS A 101 7.33 -0.28 -14.04
C HIS A 101 7.38 -0.62 -12.56
N THR A 102 8.42 -0.17 -11.88
CA THR A 102 8.52 -0.21 -10.42
C THR A 102 8.16 1.15 -9.82
N ILE A 103 7.47 1.14 -8.69
CA ILE A 103 7.01 2.31 -7.97
C ILE A 103 7.58 2.23 -6.56
N PRO A 104 8.45 3.17 -6.13
CA PRO A 104 8.88 3.24 -4.75
C PRO A 104 7.68 3.37 -3.81
N PHE A 105 7.62 2.55 -2.76
CA PHE A 105 6.47 2.50 -1.85
C PHE A 105 6.11 3.87 -1.27
N GLU A 106 7.11 4.68 -0.87
CA GLU A 106 6.89 6.04 -0.35
C GLU A 106 6.13 6.95 -1.31
N ARG A 107 6.47 6.87 -2.60
CA ARG A 107 5.79 7.64 -3.65
C ARG A 107 4.35 7.17 -3.81
N PHE A 108 4.13 5.86 -3.75
CA PHE A 108 2.79 5.28 -3.82
C PHE A 108 1.94 5.66 -2.59
N ALA A 109 2.49 5.54 -1.38
CA ALA A 109 1.82 5.90 -0.13
C ALA A 109 1.43 7.38 -0.11
N THR A 110 2.36 8.26 -0.50
CA THR A 110 2.11 9.71 -0.62
C THR A 110 1.02 10.00 -1.65
N ALA A 111 1.06 9.36 -2.84
CA ALA A 111 0.05 9.55 -3.86
C ALA A 111 -1.33 9.10 -3.37
N ARG A 112 -1.41 7.96 -2.69
CA ARG A 112 -2.65 7.44 -2.12
C ARG A 112 -3.23 8.38 -1.05
N ALA A 113 -2.40 8.90 -0.15
CA ALA A 113 -2.82 9.87 0.86
C ALA A 113 -3.40 11.15 0.21
N LYS A 114 -2.74 11.67 -0.83
CA LYS A 114 -3.23 12.83 -1.59
C LYS A 114 -4.57 12.56 -2.26
N VAL A 115 -4.72 11.41 -2.92
CA VAL A 115 -5.99 11.03 -3.55
C VAL A 115 -7.11 10.93 -2.51
N SER A 116 -6.86 10.33 -1.35
CA SER A 116 -7.83 10.27 -0.26
C SER A 116 -8.25 11.66 0.24
N ALA A 117 -7.30 12.59 0.41
CA ALA A 117 -7.59 13.97 0.79
C ALA A 117 -8.44 14.69 -0.27
N LEU A 118 -8.06 14.59 -1.54
CA LEU A 118 -8.81 15.21 -2.65
C LEU A 118 -10.23 14.65 -2.82
N LEU A 119 -10.43 13.35 -2.57
CA LEU A 119 -11.76 12.75 -2.60
C LEU A 119 -12.64 13.30 -1.48
N LEU A 120 -12.09 13.53 -0.29
CA LEU A 120 -12.81 14.12 0.84
C LEU A 120 -13.19 15.57 0.55
N GLU A 121 -12.26 16.37 0.01
CA GLU A 121 -12.54 17.75 -0.44
C GLU A 121 -13.60 17.80 -1.55
N LEU A 122 -13.55 16.88 -2.50
CA LEU A 122 -14.54 16.77 -3.57
C LEU A 122 -15.94 16.45 -3.03
N VAL A 123 -16.04 15.55 -2.04
CA VAL A 123 -17.32 15.27 -1.37
C VAL A 123 -17.84 16.51 -0.65
N ARG A 124 -16.98 17.21 0.10
CA ARG A 124 -17.33 18.43 0.82
C ARG A 124 -17.83 19.54 -0.13
N THR A 125 -17.06 19.85 -1.16
CA THR A 125 -17.40 20.90 -2.14
C THR A 125 -18.69 20.59 -2.90
N ARG A 126 -18.96 19.31 -3.22
CA ARG A 126 -20.25 18.91 -3.79
C ARG A 126 -21.43 19.11 -2.84
N ALA A 127 -21.24 18.85 -1.55
CA ALA A 127 -22.27 19.10 -0.54
C ALA A 127 -22.56 20.62 -0.39
N GLU A 128 -21.52 21.45 -0.36
CA GLU A 128 -21.64 22.91 -0.31
C GLU A 128 -22.37 23.45 -1.55
N LEU A 129 -22.02 22.95 -2.75
CA LEU A 129 -22.69 23.34 -3.99
C LEU A 129 -24.17 22.93 -4.01
N ALA A 130 -24.50 21.73 -3.54
CA ALA A 130 -25.88 21.27 -3.42
C ALA A 130 -26.70 22.11 -2.43
N ALA A 131 -26.10 22.52 -1.30
CA ALA A 131 -26.73 23.41 -0.33
C ALA A 131 -27.03 24.79 -0.95
N LEU A 132 -26.05 25.41 -1.60
CA LEU A 132 -26.23 26.70 -2.29
C LEU A 132 -27.29 26.62 -3.40
N GLN A 133 -27.31 25.53 -4.18
CA GLN A 133 -28.34 25.33 -5.21
C GLN A 133 -29.74 25.20 -4.61
N SER A 134 -29.88 24.58 -3.43
CA SER A 134 -31.16 24.49 -2.74
C SER A 134 -31.64 25.84 -2.19
N GLU A 135 -30.72 26.70 -1.74
CA GLU A 135 -31.03 28.07 -1.28
C GLU A 135 -31.44 28.99 -2.43
N THR A 136 -30.83 28.86 -3.61
CA THR A 136 -31.23 29.65 -4.80
C THR A 136 -32.56 29.23 -5.44
N LYS A 137 -33.16 28.11 -5.00
CA LYS A 137 -34.35 27.52 -5.66
C LYS A 137 -35.66 27.68 -4.87
N GLY A 138 -35.69 28.47 -3.80
CA GLY A 138 -36.95 28.82 -3.12
C GLY A 138 -36.94 30.19 -2.45
N PRO A 139 -38.05 30.95 -2.41
CA PRO A 139 -39.31 30.86 -3.14
C PRO A 139 -39.55 32.13 -3.99
N ASP A 140 -39.20 32.10 -5.28
CA ASP A 140 -39.77 33.04 -6.25
C ASP A 140 -40.99 32.38 -6.89
N HIS A 141 -42.11 33.11 -6.90
CA HIS A 141 -43.44 32.76 -7.43
C HIS A 141 -44.47 32.19 -6.44
N ALA A 142 -44.79 32.97 -5.41
CA ALA A 142 -46.16 33.07 -4.91
C ALA A 142 -46.50 34.55 -4.68
N GLY A 143 -47.17 35.16 -5.65
CA GLY A 143 -47.62 36.55 -5.62
C GLY A 143 -48.23 36.95 -6.94
#